data_AF-A0A2U1QA41-F1
#
_entry.id   AF-A0A2U1QA41-F1
#
_cell.length_a   1.000
_cell.length_b   1.000
_cell.length_c   1.000
_cell.angle_alpha   90.00
_cell.angle_beta   90.00
_cell.angle_gamma   90.00
#
_symmetry.space_group_name_H-M   'P 1'
#
loop_
_entity.id
_entity.type
_entity.pdbx_description
1 polymer ?
#
loop_
_entity_poly.entity_id
_entity_poly.type
_entity_poly.pdbx_seq_one_letter_code
_entity_poly.pdbx_strand_id
1 'polypeptide(L)'
;MEKEENHKSIEANNEYKQQDQEQADMDLNLDGEISPNKRKRGERDDLDLCSICLKPWTSVHQMSCLPCGHIFGMSCIKEWMEGRSSYRCPECFIYFSLKSVRLLSATRLCIPADQKADVLARQKDAMKRRTELLNRRANAQQQAEALRCLADAEKLAEALQCRADEYLRKADAFGQQAKASRQ
;
A
#
# COMPACT_ATOMS: atom_id res chain seq x y z
N MET A 1 -36.25 -19.97 -12.89
CA MET A 1 -35.22 -18.99 -13.30
C MET A 1 -34.59 -18.24 -12.13
N GLU A 2 -35.12 -18.30 -10.92
CA GLU A 2 -34.59 -17.53 -9.76
C GLU A 2 -33.63 -18.32 -8.84
N LYS A 3 -33.29 -19.58 -9.18
CA LYS A 3 -32.39 -20.41 -8.36
C LYS A 3 -30.92 -20.39 -8.81
N GLU A 4 -30.62 -19.85 -10.00
CA GLU A 4 -29.25 -19.73 -10.52
C GLU A 4 -28.56 -18.42 -10.12
N GLU A 5 -29.32 -17.37 -9.77
CA GLU A 5 -28.75 -16.10 -9.34
C GLU A 5 -28.23 -16.14 -7.89
N ASN A 6 -28.78 -17.03 -7.06
CA ASN A 6 -28.37 -17.15 -5.66
C ASN A 6 -27.07 -17.95 -5.46
N HIS A 7 -26.60 -18.70 -6.47
CA HIS A 7 -25.32 -19.42 -6.42
C HIS A 7 -24.13 -18.50 -6.80
N LYS A 8 -24.37 -17.53 -7.69
CA LYS A 8 -23.35 -16.53 -8.10
C LYS A 8 -23.02 -15.52 -6.99
N SER A 9 -23.90 -15.32 -6.02
CA SER A 9 -23.68 -14.38 -4.92
C SER A 9 -22.87 -14.96 -3.75
N ILE A 10 -22.74 -16.29 -3.66
CA ILE A 10 -21.95 -16.94 -2.59
C ILE A 10 -20.47 -17.06 -3.01
N GLU A 11 -20.18 -17.19 -4.30
CA GLU A 11 -18.81 -17.27 -4.83
C GLU A 11 -18.07 -15.91 -4.79
N ALA A 12 -18.78 -14.79 -4.93
CA ALA A 12 -18.19 -13.44 -4.86
C ALA A 12 -17.75 -13.03 -3.43
N ASN A 13 -18.28 -13.68 -2.39
CA ASN A 13 -17.95 -13.37 -0.99
C ASN A 13 -16.73 -14.14 -0.46
N ASN A 14 -16.16 -15.05 -1.26
CA ASN A 14 -14.98 -15.83 -0.88
C ASN A 14 -13.68 -15.34 -1.54
N GLU A 15 -13.75 -14.38 -2.47
CA GLU A 15 -12.59 -13.78 -3.13
C GLU A 15 -12.04 -12.54 -2.40
N TYR A 16 -12.77 -11.97 -1.43
CA TYR A 16 -12.32 -10.80 -0.66
C TYR A 16 -11.50 -11.15 0.60
N LYS A 17 -11.09 -12.42 0.75
CA LYS A 17 -10.34 -12.92 1.92
C LYS A 17 -8.98 -13.57 1.59
N GLN A 18 -8.45 -13.40 0.38
CA GLN A 18 -7.23 -14.09 -0.07
C GLN A 18 -6.15 -13.20 -0.73
N GLN A 19 -6.07 -11.91 -0.39
CA GLN A 19 -4.99 -11.03 -0.87
C GLN A 19 -4.23 -10.29 0.25
N ASP A 20 -3.89 -11.02 1.32
CA ASP A 20 -2.95 -10.51 2.35
C ASP A 20 -1.94 -11.61 2.75
N GLN A 21 -1.46 -12.37 1.76
CA GLN A 21 -0.41 -13.37 1.92
C GLN A 21 0.59 -13.29 0.76
N GLU A 22 1.42 -12.25 0.75
CA GLU A 22 2.72 -12.31 0.07
C GLU A 22 3.67 -11.27 0.67
N GLN A 23 4.31 -11.66 1.77
CA GLN A 23 5.73 -11.43 2.05
C GLN A 23 6.08 -12.12 3.37
N ALA A 24 6.25 -13.44 3.27
CA ALA A 24 7.09 -14.17 4.20
C ALA A 24 8.53 -14.00 3.72
N ASP A 25 9.21 -12.96 4.19
CA ASP A 25 10.66 -13.07 4.38
C ASP A 25 10.84 -13.72 5.75
N MET A 26 10.91 -15.06 5.72
CA MET A 26 11.31 -15.86 6.87
C MET A 26 12.78 -15.56 7.18
N ASP A 27 13.03 -15.01 8.35
CA ASP A 27 14.24 -15.28 9.13
C ASP A 27 13.84 -15.35 10.60
N LEU A 28 13.23 -16.47 10.98
CA LEU A 28 13.04 -16.84 12.39
C LEU A 28 14.33 -17.46 12.90
N ASN A 29 15.08 -16.73 13.73
CA ASN A 29 15.98 -17.36 14.71
C ASN A 29 15.19 -17.60 16.01
N LEU A 30 15.39 -18.79 16.60
CA LEU A 30 14.60 -19.36 17.69
C LEU A 30 15.18 -19.04 19.08
N ASP A 31 15.73 -17.85 19.23
CA ASP A 31 16.33 -17.39 20.48
C ASP A 31 16.09 -15.89 20.62
N GLY A 32 15.14 -15.55 21.49
CA GLY A 32 14.68 -14.19 21.79
C GLY A 32 15.71 -13.35 22.53
N GLU A 33 16.92 -13.26 22.00
CA GLU A 33 17.97 -12.35 22.43
C GLU A 33 18.15 -11.30 21.32
N ILE A 34 17.91 -10.02 21.64
CA ILE A 34 18.30 -8.91 20.76
C ILE A 34 19.82 -8.87 20.75
N SER A 35 20.42 -9.66 19.87
CA SER A 35 21.84 -9.62 19.62
C SER A 35 22.16 -8.29 18.93
N PRO A 36 23.06 -7.44 19.47
CA PRO A 36 23.51 -6.26 18.76
C PRO A 36 24.24 -6.78 17.52
N ASN A 37 23.57 -6.71 16.38
CA ASN A 37 24.05 -7.17 15.09
C ASN A 37 25.45 -6.58 14.87
N LYS A 38 26.48 -7.39 15.15
CA LYS A 38 27.87 -7.06 14.83
C LYS A 38 27.93 -7.06 13.33
N ARG A 39 27.68 -5.90 12.72
CA ARG A 39 27.78 -5.69 11.28
C ARG A 39 29.06 -6.35 10.83
N LYS A 40 28.94 -7.43 10.04
CA LYS A 40 30.11 -8.06 9.43
C LYS A 40 30.83 -6.96 8.67
N ARG A 41 32.07 -6.71 9.07
CA ARG A 41 33.03 -5.90 8.31
C ARG A 41 33.17 -6.58 6.94
N GLY A 42 32.33 -6.21 5.96
CA GLY A 42 32.34 -6.90 4.68
C GLY A 42 31.20 -6.61 3.71
N GLU A 43 30.00 -6.23 4.16
CA GLU A 43 28.96 -5.73 3.26
C GLU A 43 29.28 -4.27 2.93
N ARG A 44 30.04 -4.07 1.85
CA ARG A 44 30.28 -2.75 1.27
C ARG A 44 28.94 -2.27 0.72
N ASP A 45 28.32 -1.31 1.39
CA ASP A 45 27.12 -0.63 0.90
C ASP A 45 27.38 -0.15 -0.54
N ASP A 46 26.37 -0.16 -1.42
CA ASP A 46 26.49 0.32 -2.82
C ASP A 46 27.05 1.75 -2.91
N LEU A 47 26.94 2.53 -1.82
CA LEU A 47 27.51 3.87 -1.66
C LEU A 47 29.05 3.89 -1.57
N ASP A 48 29.68 2.77 -1.26
CA ASP A 48 31.14 2.63 -1.18
C ASP A 48 31.75 2.26 -2.55
N LEU A 49 30.95 2.16 -3.62
CA LEU A 49 31.37 1.76 -4.96
C LEU A 49 31.02 2.82 -6.01
N CYS A 50 31.83 2.89 -7.08
CA CYS A 50 31.50 3.70 -8.25
C CYS A 50 30.42 3.03 -9.11
N SER A 51 29.35 3.76 -9.46
CA SER A 51 28.26 3.22 -10.31
C SER A 51 28.65 2.91 -11.76
N ILE A 52 29.82 3.35 -12.24
CA ILE A 52 30.32 3.01 -13.59
C ILE A 52 31.07 1.67 -13.60
N CYS A 53 31.99 1.46 -12.66
CA CYS A 53 32.90 0.30 -12.67
C CYS A 53 32.68 -0.68 -11.51
N LEU A 54 31.79 -0.34 -10.57
CA LEU A 54 31.46 -1.10 -9.36
C LEU A 54 32.69 -1.39 -8.47
N LYS A 55 33.75 -0.59 -8.57
CA LYS A 55 34.96 -0.69 -7.74
C LYS A 55 34.91 0.26 -6.55
N PRO A 56 35.57 -0.09 -5.44
CA PRO A 56 35.60 0.75 -4.25
C PRO A 56 36.42 2.02 -4.46
N TRP A 57 36.09 3.04 -3.67
CA TRP A 57 36.84 4.29 -3.60
C TRP A 57 38.25 4.07 -3.06
N THR A 58 39.25 4.61 -3.74
CA THR A 58 40.66 4.53 -3.34
C THR A 58 41.38 5.85 -3.58
N SER A 59 42.65 5.96 -3.17
CA SER A 59 43.48 7.12 -3.50
C SER A 59 43.66 7.35 -5.01
N VAL A 60 43.57 6.27 -5.82
CA VAL A 60 43.66 6.34 -7.29
C VAL A 60 42.28 6.44 -7.95
N HIS A 61 41.25 5.89 -7.30
CA HIS A 61 39.86 5.91 -7.75
C HIS A 61 39.03 6.80 -6.81
N GLN A 62 39.31 8.10 -6.85
CA GLN A 62 38.73 9.06 -5.93
C GLN A 62 37.30 9.45 -6.33
N MET A 63 36.44 9.69 -5.34
CA MET A 63 35.07 10.16 -5.56
C MET A 63 35.03 11.54 -6.21
N SER A 64 34.11 11.73 -7.13
CA SER A 64 33.86 13.01 -7.79
C SER A 64 32.36 13.21 -8.01
N CYS A 65 31.86 14.41 -7.76
CA CYS A 65 30.48 14.77 -8.06
C CYS A 65 30.39 15.60 -9.35
N LEU A 66 29.47 15.24 -10.22
CA LEU A 66 29.05 16.08 -11.34
C LEU A 66 28.17 17.24 -10.85
N PRO A 67 27.98 18.31 -11.65
CA PRO A 67 27.08 19.41 -11.30
C PRO A 67 25.64 19.00 -11.05
N CYS A 68 25.20 17.90 -11.67
CA CYS A 68 23.87 17.33 -11.46
C CYS A 68 23.72 16.56 -10.15
N GLY A 69 24.78 16.40 -9.34
CA GLY A 69 24.75 15.75 -8.04
C GLY A 69 25.13 14.26 -8.03
N HIS A 70 25.16 13.58 -9.19
CA HIS A 70 25.59 12.19 -9.28
C HIS A 70 27.09 12.03 -9.01
N ILE A 71 27.47 10.92 -8.36
CA ILE A 71 28.82 10.66 -7.86
C ILE A 71 29.42 9.47 -8.59
N PHE A 72 30.65 9.64 -9.07
CA PHE A 72 31.40 8.62 -9.80
C PHE A 72 32.89 8.72 -9.46
N GLY A 73 33.68 7.73 -9.88
CA GLY A 73 35.13 7.82 -9.76
C GLY A 73 35.71 8.78 -10.78
N MET A 74 36.64 9.62 -10.35
CA MET A 74 37.30 10.62 -11.20
C MET A 74 37.96 9.99 -12.43
N SER A 75 38.59 8.82 -12.29
CA SER A 75 39.18 8.09 -13.42
C SER A 75 38.11 7.62 -14.41
N CYS A 76 36.99 7.07 -13.92
CA CYS A 76 35.90 6.60 -14.76
C CYS A 76 35.18 7.74 -15.49
N ILE A 77 35.03 8.91 -14.87
CA ILE A 77 34.46 10.07 -15.56
C ILE A 77 35.41 10.60 -16.63
N LYS A 78 36.72 10.61 -16.38
CA LYS A 78 37.70 10.97 -17.42
C LYS A 78 37.62 10.02 -18.61
N GLU A 79 37.69 8.71 -18.38
CA GLU A 79 37.55 7.68 -19.43
C GLU A 79 36.21 7.79 -20.16
N TRP A 80 35.11 8.05 -19.44
CA TRP A 80 33.78 8.22 -20.02
C TRP A 80 33.72 9.40 -21.00
N MET A 81 34.55 10.42 -20.79
CA MET A 81 34.58 11.65 -21.58
C MET A 81 35.61 11.61 -22.71
N GLU A 82 36.60 10.73 -22.61
CA GLU A 82 37.62 10.54 -23.65
C GLU A 82 36.98 10.17 -24.99
N GLY A 83 37.37 10.89 -26.05
CA GLY A 83 36.84 10.69 -27.40
C GLY A 83 35.42 11.19 -27.65
N ARG A 84 34.77 11.86 -26.69
CA ARG A 84 33.41 12.41 -26.85
C ARG A 84 33.42 13.92 -27.07
N SER A 85 32.63 14.38 -28.04
CA SER A 85 32.43 15.80 -28.34
C SER A 85 31.56 16.53 -27.31
N SER A 86 30.77 15.79 -26.52
CA SER A 86 29.93 16.35 -25.48
C SER A 86 29.90 15.47 -24.23
N TYR A 87 29.84 16.14 -23.10
CA TYR A 87 29.98 15.56 -21.78
C TYR A 87 28.62 15.44 -21.12
N ARG A 88 28.13 14.21 -20.96
CA ARG A 88 26.82 13.93 -20.35
C ARG A 88 26.96 12.98 -19.18
N CYS A 89 26.22 13.24 -18.12
CA CYS A 89 26.12 12.35 -16.97
C CYS A 89 25.70 10.94 -17.43
N PRO A 90 26.36 9.86 -16.99
CA PRO A 90 25.95 8.48 -17.30
C PRO A 90 24.54 8.12 -16.82
N GLU A 91 24.07 8.74 -15.73
CA GLU A 91 22.78 8.39 -15.09
C GLU A 91 21.62 9.28 -15.57
N CYS A 92 21.83 10.60 -15.69
CA CYS A 92 20.75 11.54 -16.01
C CYS A 92 20.93 12.30 -17.32
N PHE A 93 22.01 12.04 -18.07
CA PHE A 93 22.31 12.64 -19.38
C PHE A 93 22.41 14.17 -19.45
N ILE A 94 22.39 14.85 -18.30
CA ILE A 94 22.61 16.30 -18.21
C ILE A 94 24.04 16.64 -18.64
N TYR A 95 24.18 17.70 -19.44
CA TYR A 95 25.47 18.18 -19.90
C TYR A 95 26.27 18.82 -18.76
N PHE A 96 27.58 18.62 -18.76
CA PHE A 96 28.48 19.24 -17.80
C PHE A 96 29.82 19.60 -18.44
N SER A 97 30.66 20.36 -17.73
CA SER A 97 32.05 20.62 -18.15
C SER A 97 33.03 19.94 -17.21
N LEU A 98 34.22 19.53 -17.70
CA LEU A 98 35.26 18.96 -16.84
C LEU A 98 35.63 19.88 -15.66
N LYS A 99 35.66 21.20 -15.90
CA LYS A 99 35.93 22.21 -14.86
C LYS A 99 34.91 22.23 -13.73
N SER A 100 33.70 21.73 -13.98
CA SER A 100 32.60 21.70 -13.03
C SER A 100 32.51 20.39 -12.24
N VAL A 101 33.37 19.41 -12.54
CA VAL A 101 33.51 18.18 -11.75
C VAL A 101 34.31 18.50 -10.50
N ARG A 102 33.76 18.18 -9.32
CA ARG A 102 34.43 18.40 -8.05
C ARG A 102 34.88 17.08 -7.44
N LEU A 103 36.14 17.01 -7.04
CA LEU A 103 36.65 15.90 -6.26
C LEU A 103 36.11 15.98 -4.82
N LEU A 104 35.62 14.86 -4.30
CA LEU A 104 35.16 14.77 -2.92
C LEU A 104 36.29 14.24 -2.05
N SER A 105 36.72 15.02 -1.06
CA SER A 105 37.72 14.61 -0.06
C SER A 105 37.10 13.78 1.07
N ALA A 106 36.21 12.85 0.72
CA ALA A 106 35.62 11.91 1.66
C ALA A 106 36.23 10.52 1.43
N THR A 107 36.59 9.83 2.50
CA THR A 107 37.08 8.44 2.41
C THR A 107 35.94 7.42 2.52
N ARG A 108 34.79 7.84 3.06
CA ARG A 108 33.59 7.00 3.20
C ARG A 108 32.33 7.86 3.30
N LEU A 109 31.28 7.50 2.56
CA LEU A 109 29.93 8.06 2.72
C LEU A 109 29.08 7.01 3.42
N CYS A 110 28.70 7.25 4.67
CA CYS A 110 27.76 6.39 5.37
C CYS A 110 26.43 7.12 5.58
N ILE A 111 25.33 6.42 5.29
CA ILE A 111 24.03 6.80 5.85
C ILE A 111 23.98 6.15 7.24
N PRO A 112 23.82 6.94 8.32
CA PRO A 112 23.62 6.40 9.65
C PRO A 112 22.49 5.35 9.66
N ALA A 113 22.76 4.20 10.27
CA ALA A 113 21.88 3.04 10.26
C ALA A 113 20.47 3.30 10.80
N ASP A 114 20.35 4.32 11.65
CA ASP A 114 19.13 4.76 12.32
C ASP A 114 18.11 5.41 11.36
N GLN A 115 18.56 6.05 10.27
CA GLN A 115 17.66 6.73 9.35
C GLN A 115 16.80 5.77 8.51
N LYS A 116 17.35 4.66 8.03
CA LYS A 116 16.59 3.70 7.21
C LYS A 116 15.51 2.99 8.02
N ALA A 117 15.83 2.59 9.26
CA ALA A 117 14.87 1.93 10.14
C ALA A 117 13.73 2.87 10.57
N ASP A 118 14.04 4.12 10.93
CA ASP A 118 13.03 5.12 11.29
C ASP A 118 12.12 5.47 10.09
N VAL A 119 12.67 5.63 8.89
CA VAL A 119 11.86 5.89 7.68
C VAL A 119 10.93 4.71 7.37
N LEU A 120 11.43 3.47 7.40
CA LEU A 120 10.62 2.27 7.16
C LEU A 120 9.55 2.09 8.23
N ALA A 121 9.87 2.32 9.50
CA ALA A 121 8.90 2.27 10.59
C ALA A 121 7.78 3.31 10.38
N ARG A 122 8.13 4.55 10.05
CA ARG A 122 7.16 5.61 9.75
C ARG A 122 6.26 5.27 8.57
N GLN A 123 6.82 4.68 7.51
CA GLN A 123 6.05 4.23 6.34
C GLN A 123 5.06 3.13 6.72
N LYS A 124 5.52 2.11 7.47
CA LYS A 124 4.68 1.01 7.94
C LYS A 124 3.54 1.52 8.83
N ASP A 125 3.84 2.43 9.76
CA ASP A 125 2.84 3.02 10.63
C ASP A 125 1.84 3.89 9.87
N ALA A 126 2.30 4.66 8.88
CA ALA A 126 1.42 5.45 8.02
C ALA A 126 0.48 4.56 7.20
N MET A 127 1.00 3.46 6.65
CA MET A 127 0.20 2.47 5.92
C MET A 127 -0.82 1.80 6.85
N LYS A 128 -0.42 1.36 8.04
CA LYS A 128 -1.32 0.76 9.04
C LYS A 128 -2.43 1.70 9.46
N ARG A 129 -2.12 2.98 9.71
CA ARG A 129 -3.14 4.00 10.03
C ARG A 129 -4.11 4.20 8.86
N ARG A 130 -3.60 4.21 7.62
CA ARG A 130 -4.44 4.35 6.42
C ARG A 130 -5.41 3.18 6.28
N THR A 131 -4.94 1.94 6.42
CA THR A 131 -5.81 0.75 6.33
C THR A 131 -6.83 0.71 7.46
N GLU A 132 -6.42 1.05 8.69
CA GLU A 132 -7.35 1.13 9.83
C GLU A 132 -8.47 2.16 9.62
N LEU A 133 -8.14 3.34 9.07
CA LEU A 133 -9.15 4.36 8.74
C LEU A 133 -10.13 3.89 7.66
N LEU A 134 -9.63 3.21 6.63
CA LEU A 134 -10.48 2.64 5.57
C LEU A 134 -11.41 1.56 6.13
N ASN A 135 -10.89 0.65 6.96
CA ASN A 135 -11.69 -0.40 7.60
C ASN A 135 -12.76 0.18 8.53
N ARG A 136 -12.42 1.19 9.34
CA ARG A 136 -13.41 1.88 10.19
C ARG A 136 -14.52 2.52 9.36
N ARG A 137 -14.16 3.17 8.24
CA ARG A 137 -15.15 3.76 7.31
C ARG A 137 -16.05 2.70 6.69
N ALA A 138 -15.47 1.60 6.19
CA ALA A 138 -16.22 0.50 5.59
C ALA A 138 -17.20 -0.11 6.61
N ASN A 139 -16.74 -0.38 7.83
CA ASN A 139 -17.58 -0.91 8.89
C ASN A 139 -18.74 0.04 9.27
N ALA A 140 -18.46 1.34 9.39
CA ALA A 140 -19.49 2.34 9.67
C ALA A 140 -20.53 2.43 8.53
N GLN A 141 -20.07 2.32 7.27
CA GLN A 141 -20.96 2.27 6.10
C GLN A 141 -21.85 1.02 6.11
N GLN A 142 -21.27 -0.15 6.39
CA GLN A 142 -22.03 -1.40 6.51
C GLN A 142 -23.07 -1.33 7.64
N GLN A 143 -22.71 -0.77 8.80
CA GLN A 143 -23.65 -0.58 9.91
C GLN A 143 -24.79 0.38 9.54
N ALA A 144 -24.47 1.50 8.88
CA ALA A 144 -25.49 2.46 8.43
C ALA A 144 -26.44 1.84 7.39
N GLU A 145 -25.91 0.99 6.51
CA GLU A 145 -26.71 0.22 5.55
C GLU A 145 -27.60 -0.82 6.23
N ALA A 146 -27.07 -1.58 7.19
CA ALA A 146 -27.87 -2.53 7.96
C ALA A 146 -29.03 -1.83 8.69
N LEU A 147 -28.76 -0.69 9.34
CA LEU A 147 -29.80 0.11 10.00
C LEU A 147 -30.86 0.64 9.02
N ARG A 148 -30.44 1.07 7.82
CA ARG A 148 -31.37 1.47 6.76
C ARG A 148 -32.29 0.31 6.34
N CYS A 149 -31.72 -0.87 6.10
CA CYS A 149 -32.49 -2.06 5.76
C CYS A 149 -33.48 -2.45 6.86
N LEU A 150 -33.09 -2.34 8.13
CA LEU A 150 -33.99 -2.59 9.26
C LEU A 150 -35.17 -1.61 9.27
N ALA A 151 -34.92 -0.31 9.09
CA ALA A 151 -35.97 0.69 9.03
C ALA A 151 -36.93 0.49 7.85
N ASP A 152 -36.42 0.06 6.69
CA ASP A 152 -37.25 -0.25 5.53
C ASP A 152 -38.11 -1.51 5.75
N ALA A 153 -37.57 -2.51 6.45
CA ALA A 153 -38.31 -3.71 6.83
C ALA A 153 -39.44 -3.40 7.82
N GLU A 154 -39.21 -2.51 8.80
CA GLU A 154 -40.24 -2.04 9.73
C GLU A 154 -41.40 -1.34 9.00
N LYS A 155 -41.10 -0.42 8.09
CA LYS A 155 -42.12 0.25 7.26
C LYS A 155 -42.92 -0.74 6.42
N LEU A 156 -42.26 -1.75 5.86
CA LEU A 156 -42.94 -2.80 5.11
C LEU A 156 -43.87 -3.62 6.01
N ALA A 157 -43.44 -3.95 7.22
CA ALA A 157 -44.26 -4.66 8.21
C ALA A 157 -45.51 -3.84 8.58
N GLU A 158 -45.36 -2.54 8.84
CA GLU A 158 -46.48 -1.63 9.11
C GLU A 158 -47.47 -1.58 7.93
N ALA A 159 -46.97 -1.47 6.70
CA ALA A 159 -47.81 -1.46 5.51
C ALA A 159 -48.58 -2.77 5.33
N LEU A 160 -47.94 -3.91 5.58
CA LEU A 160 -48.58 -5.22 5.54
C LEU A 160 -49.67 -5.35 6.62
N GLN A 161 -49.41 -4.82 7.82
CA GLN A 161 -50.37 -4.81 8.92
C GLN A 161 -51.60 -3.96 8.59
N CYS A 162 -51.42 -2.74 8.08
CA CYS A 162 -52.52 -1.89 7.60
C CYS A 162 -53.39 -2.61 6.56
N ARG A 163 -52.75 -3.34 5.63
CA ARG A 163 -53.47 -4.10 4.60
C ARG A 163 -54.24 -5.28 5.20
N ALA A 164 -53.69 -5.98 6.18
CA ALA A 164 -54.37 -7.05 6.88
C ALA A 164 -55.61 -6.55 7.64
N ASP A 165 -55.49 -5.41 8.34
CA ASP A 165 -56.62 -4.77 9.04
C ASP A 165 -57.73 -4.35 8.07
N GLU A 166 -57.37 -3.84 6.88
CA GLU A 166 -58.34 -3.52 5.84
C GLU A 166 -59.11 -4.76 5.36
N TYR A 167 -58.43 -5.89 5.15
CA TYR A 167 -59.09 -7.15 4.79
C TYR A 167 -60.03 -7.64 5.89
N LEU A 168 -59.62 -7.55 7.16
CA LEU A 168 -60.48 -7.92 8.29
C LEU A 168 -61.75 -7.08 8.30
N ARG A 169 -61.63 -5.75 8.18
CA ARG A 169 -62.78 -4.83 8.12
C ARG A 169 -63.74 -5.16 6.98
N LYS A 170 -63.22 -5.48 5.80
CA LYS A 170 -64.05 -5.90 4.65
C LYS A 170 -64.76 -7.22 4.94
N ALA A 171 -64.08 -8.20 5.50
CA ALA A 171 -64.67 -9.49 5.86
C ALA A 171 -65.81 -9.34 6.88
N ASP A 172 -65.61 -8.50 7.90
CA ASP A 172 -66.64 -8.18 8.89
C ASP A 172 -67.87 -7.51 8.25
N ALA A 173 -67.64 -6.54 7.36
CA ALA A 173 -68.72 -5.87 6.63
C ALA A 173 -69.54 -6.85 5.77
N PHE A 174 -68.88 -7.75 5.04
CA PHE A 174 -69.55 -8.80 4.28
C PHE A 174 -70.34 -9.75 5.20
N GLY A 175 -69.77 -10.12 6.35
CA GLY A 175 -70.45 -10.95 7.35
C GLY A 175 -71.70 -10.29 7.92
N GLN A 176 -71.67 -8.99 8.18
CA GLN A 176 -72.84 -8.22 8.63
C GLN A 176 -73.92 -8.13 7.54
N GLN A 177 -73.55 -7.85 6.30
CA GLN A 177 -74.49 -7.84 5.17
C GLN A 177 -75.19 -9.19 5.00
N ALA A 178 -74.44 -10.29 5.03
CA ALA A 178 -75.00 -11.64 4.90
C ALA A 178 -75.98 -12.02 6.02
N LYS A 179 -75.77 -11.49 7.23
CA LYS A 179 -76.72 -11.66 8.36
C LYS A 179 -78.00 -10.85 8.14
N ALA A 180 -77.88 -9.62 7.64
CA ALA A 180 -79.01 -8.74 7.36
C ALA A 180 -79.91 -9.26 6.22
N SER A 181 -79.35 -9.93 5.21
CA SER A 181 -80.12 -10.49 4.08
C SER A 181 -80.90 -11.77 4.40
N ARG A 182 -80.80 -12.32 5.62
CA ARG A 182 -81.52 -13.52 6.06
C ARG A 182 -82.75 -13.22 6.95
N GLN A 183 -83.03 -11.94 7.20
CA GLN A 183 -84.23 -11.45 7.89
C GLN A 183 -85.24 -10.96 6.86
#